data_AF-A0A2E2FN70-F1
#
_entry.id   AF-A0A2E2FN70-F1
#
_cell.length_a   1.000
_cell.length_b   1.000
_cell.length_c   1.000
_cell.angle_alpha   90.00
_cell.angle_beta   90.00
_cell.angle_gamma   90.00
#
_symmetry.space_group_name_H-M   'P 1'
#
loop_
_entity.id
_entity.type
_entity.pdbx_description
1 polymer ?
#
loop_
_entity_poly.entity_id
_entity_poly.type
_entity_poly.pdbx_seq_one_letter_code
_entity_poly.pdbx_strand_id
1 'polypeptide(L)'
;MFGANQTSWNVFTTELAGDFLDSLVACCDTNINGQTYKLIQHHRRYENGWVGPGNLGFLREDTTTGEAWFLSLGDHVERKISDMTLVVGDSFAVYNLNTSGFDSVAVDSVYSVNGVKYIRLDIIPYHLNGGNREEKYTLVEGIGPNIGIQYGDLGWAILNPYLLCAHKDGQQVYQNSNAVYESYCSALSVINDIDDVEQITSTVKSYPNPFSESITLEYEEGKYLEATTITIYNVKGQRVM
;
A
#
# COMPACT_ATOMS: atom_id res chain seq x y z
N MET A 1 -4.11 9.08 -8.01
CA MET A 1 -4.04 8.26 -6.78
C MET A 1 -3.67 9.11 -5.58
N PHE A 2 -2.64 9.93 -5.66
CA PHE A 2 -2.19 10.72 -4.49
C PHE A 2 -2.92 12.06 -4.36
N GLY A 3 -3.22 12.43 -3.11
CA GLY A 3 -3.56 13.78 -2.69
C GLY A 3 -2.32 14.69 -2.65
N ALA A 4 -2.53 15.98 -2.36
CA ALA A 4 -1.45 16.95 -2.34
C ALA A 4 -0.52 16.77 -1.13
N ASN A 5 -1.11 16.47 0.04
CA ASN A 5 -0.43 16.37 1.32
C ASN A 5 -0.48 14.94 1.85
N GLN A 6 -1.67 14.31 1.81
CA GLN A 6 -1.90 13.01 2.44
C GLN A 6 -2.71 12.09 1.54
N THR A 7 -2.42 10.79 1.60
CA THR A 7 -3.29 9.75 1.03
C THR A 7 -3.30 8.55 1.94
N SER A 8 -4.48 8.02 2.21
CA SER A 8 -4.64 6.78 2.94
C SER A 8 -5.77 5.92 2.38
N TRP A 9 -5.67 4.62 2.61
CA TRP A 9 -6.67 3.63 2.27
C TRP A 9 -6.95 2.80 3.51
N ASN A 10 -8.23 2.69 3.89
CA ASN A 10 -8.61 1.72 4.90
C ASN A 10 -8.93 0.41 4.20
N VAL A 11 -8.31 -0.65 4.67
CA VAL A 11 -8.46 -1.99 4.11
C VAL A 11 -8.90 -2.95 5.20
N PHE A 12 -9.80 -3.85 4.83
CA PHE A 12 -10.15 -5.01 5.63
C PHE A 12 -9.26 -6.17 5.21
N THR A 13 -8.67 -6.88 6.17
CA THR A 13 -7.84 -8.06 5.91
C THR A 13 -8.32 -9.21 6.80
N THR A 14 -8.30 -10.43 6.26
CA THR A 14 -8.55 -11.64 7.04
C THR A 14 -7.26 -12.46 7.12
N GLU A 15 -6.82 -12.75 8.34
CA GLU A 15 -5.65 -13.56 8.64
C GLU A 15 -6.01 -14.75 9.54
N LEU A 16 -5.04 -15.62 9.82
CA LEU A 16 -5.21 -16.74 10.74
C LEU A 16 -5.66 -16.28 12.15
N ALA A 17 -5.20 -15.11 12.59
CA ALA A 17 -5.52 -14.56 13.90
C ALA A 17 -6.90 -13.86 13.96
N GLY A 18 -7.59 -13.72 12.83
CA GLY A 18 -8.90 -13.08 12.74
C GLY A 18 -8.98 -12.02 11.65
N ASP A 19 -10.03 -11.21 11.76
CA ASP A 19 -10.30 -10.09 10.85
C ASP A 19 -9.71 -8.79 11.42
N PHE A 20 -9.03 -8.04 10.55
CA PHE A 20 -8.36 -6.80 10.91
C PHE A 20 -8.82 -5.64 10.03
N LEU A 21 -8.78 -4.46 10.65
CA LEU A 21 -8.93 -3.19 9.98
C LEU A 21 -7.59 -2.49 9.98
N ASP A 22 -7.06 -2.30 8.79
CA ASP A 22 -5.74 -1.74 8.57
C ASP A 22 -5.86 -0.40 7.82
N SER A 23 -4.94 0.53 8.10
CA SER A 23 -4.80 1.74 7.32
C SER A 23 -3.47 1.72 6.59
N LEU A 24 -3.54 1.83 5.27
CA LEU A 24 -2.39 2.05 4.40
C LEU A 24 -2.23 3.55 4.20
N VAL A 25 -1.03 4.06 4.40
CA VAL A 25 -0.70 5.48 4.25
C VAL A 25 0.39 5.61 3.22
N ALA A 26 0.20 6.49 2.24
CA ALA A 26 1.30 6.92 1.38
C ALA A 26 2.10 7.99 2.12
N CYS A 27 3.29 7.61 2.57
CA CYS A 27 4.31 8.53 3.05
C CYS A 27 5.28 8.84 1.93
N CYS A 28 5.80 10.07 2.00
CA CYS A 28 7.14 10.48 1.59
C CYS A 28 7.66 10.00 0.23
N ASP A 29 8.09 10.97 -0.60
CA ASP A 29 8.63 10.65 -1.91
C ASP A 29 10.03 10.03 -1.81
N THR A 30 10.29 9.05 -2.67
CA THR A 30 11.62 8.46 -2.89
C THR A 30 11.86 8.25 -4.38
N ASN A 31 13.13 8.18 -4.78
CA ASN A 31 13.50 7.90 -6.17
C ASN A 31 14.16 6.52 -6.26
N ILE A 32 13.62 5.67 -7.13
CA ILE A 32 14.15 4.33 -7.41
C ILE A 32 14.29 4.21 -8.93
N ASN A 33 15.51 4.00 -9.42
CA ASN A 33 15.82 3.86 -10.85
C ASN A 33 15.29 5.02 -11.73
N GLY A 34 15.30 6.25 -11.21
CA GLY A 34 14.84 7.43 -11.94
C GLY A 34 13.33 7.67 -11.87
N GLN A 35 12.56 6.78 -11.24
CA GLN A 35 11.13 6.94 -11.04
C GLN A 35 10.82 7.39 -9.60
N THR A 36 9.85 8.28 -9.45
CA THR A 36 9.39 8.75 -8.13
C THR A 36 8.29 7.83 -7.61
N TYR A 37 8.46 7.37 -6.37
CA TYR A 37 7.48 6.56 -5.65
C TYR A 37 7.13 7.21 -4.31
N LYS A 38 6.00 6.81 -3.75
CA LYS A 38 5.68 6.99 -2.33
C LYS A 38 5.91 5.70 -1.58
N LEU A 39 6.46 5.78 -0.38
CA LEU A 39 6.52 4.67 0.56
C LEU A 39 5.11 4.38 1.10
N ILE A 40 4.67 3.13 1.03
CA ILE A 40 3.40 2.70 1.61
C ILE A 40 3.66 2.09 2.98
N GLN A 41 3.07 2.72 3.99
CA GLN A 41 3.12 2.29 5.38
C GLN A 41 1.79 1.69 5.79
N HIS A 42 1.84 0.69 6.66
CA HIS A 42 0.68 0.02 7.22
C HIS A 42 0.60 0.28 8.72
N HIS A 43 -0.61 0.61 9.16
CA HIS A 43 -0.99 0.75 10.56
C HIS A 43 -2.13 -0.20 10.86
N ARG A 44 -1.93 -1.06 11.86
CA ARG A 44 -2.93 -2.02 12.31
C ARG A 44 -3.56 -1.59 13.61
N ARG A 45 -4.88 -1.69 13.69
CA ARG A 45 -5.61 -1.52 14.94
C ARG A 45 -5.74 -2.85 15.68
N TYR A 46 -5.30 -2.89 16.93
CA TYR A 46 -5.52 -3.96 17.88
C TYR A 46 -6.40 -3.48 19.05
N GLU A 47 -6.90 -4.41 19.87
CA GLU A 47 -7.70 -4.08 21.06
C GLU A 47 -6.97 -3.14 22.03
N ASN A 48 -5.63 -3.26 22.12
CA ASN A 48 -4.79 -2.50 23.06
C ASN A 48 -4.13 -1.26 22.45
N GLY A 49 -4.48 -0.88 21.21
CA GLY A 49 -3.92 0.30 20.53
C GLY A 49 -3.52 0.04 19.08
N TRP A 50 -2.63 0.87 18.57
CA TRP A 50 -2.13 0.79 17.20
C TRP A 50 -0.74 0.16 17.15
N VAL A 51 -0.51 -0.68 16.14
CA VAL A 51 0.81 -1.23 15.81
C VAL A 51 1.21 -0.73 14.42
N GLY A 52 2.41 -0.17 14.30
CA GLY A 52 2.94 0.42 13.07
C GLY A 52 3.71 1.72 13.32
N PRO A 53 4.25 2.38 12.28
CA PRO A 53 4.15 1.99 10.87
C PRO A 53 5.05 0.80 10.48
N GLY A 54 4.50 -0.18 9.77
CA GLY A 54 5.27 -1.18 9.02
C GLY A 54 5.40 -0.76 7.55
N ASN A 55 6.59 -0.85 6.96
CA ASN A 55 6.79 -0.53 5.55
C ASN A 55 6.38 -1.72 4.67
N LEU A 56 5.45 -1.51 3.73
CA LEU A 56 4.98 -2.56 2.82
C LEU A 56 5.72 -2.57 1.48
N GLY A 57 5.92 -1.39 0.90
CA GLY A 57 6.32 -1.28 -0.49
C GLY A 57 6.36 0.16 -0.96
N PHE A 58 6.62 0.33 -2.24
CA PHE A 58 6.63 1.62 -2.90
C PHE A 58 5.53 1.65 -3.97
N LEU A 59 4.78 2.75 -4.05
CA LEU A 59 3.71 2.94 -5.01
C LEU A 59 4.02 4.13 -5.89
N ARG A 60 3.87 3.98 -7.20
CA ARG A 60 3.91 5.10 -8.16
C ARG A 60 2.72 5.07 -9.10
N GLU A 61 2.41 6.21 -9.68
CA GLU A 61 1.32 6.41 -10.63
C GLU A 61 1.82 7.28 -11.79
N ASP A 62 1.34 7.00 -13.00
CA ASP A 62 1.32 7.95 -14.11
C ASP A 62 -0.07 8.58 -14.18
N THR A 63 -0.16 9.87 -13.86
CA THR A 63 -1.43 10.60 -13.84
C THR A 63 -2.00 10.90 -15.23
N THR A 64 -1.20 10.71 -16.29
CA THR A 64 -1.64 10.89 -17.68
C THR A 64 -2.45 9.70 -18.16
N THR A 65 -2.03 8.49 -17.79
CA THR A 65 -2.65 7.22 -18.22
C THR A 65 -3.50 6.57 -17.13
N GLY A 66 -3.35 7.01 -15.87
CA GLY A 66 -3.95 6.38 -14.69
C GLY A 66 -3.38 4.98 -14.39
N GLU A 67 -2.20 4.68 -14.94
CA GLU A 67 -1.46 3.47 -14.62
C GLU A 67 -0.78 3.62 -13.26
N ALA A 68 -0.72 2.53 -12.49
CA ALA A 68 -0.03 2.50 -11.22
C ALA A 68 0.76 1.21 -11.02
N TRP A 69 1.87 1.30 -10.28
CA TRP A 69 2.79 0.21 -10.02
C TRP A 69 3.14 0.14 -8.55
N PHE A 70 3.15 -1.08 -8.03
CA PHE A 70 3.58 -1.39 -6.67
C PHE A 70 4.86 -2.21 -6.72
N LEU A 71 5.89 -1.73 -6.01
CA LEU A 71 7.15 -2.41 -5.79
C LEU A 71 7.15 -2.96 -4.36
N SER A 72 7.02 -4.28 -4.23
CA SER A 72 6.98 -4.94 -2.92
C SER A 72 8.37 -4.93 -2.26
N LEU A 73 8.40 -4.68 -0.95
CA LEU A 73 9.60 -4.90 -0.14
C LEU A 73 9.84 -6.38 0.21
N GLY A 74 8.82 -7.23 0.07
CA GLY A 74 8.91 -8.66 0.37
C GLY A 74 9.64 -9.46 -0.70
N ASP A 75 9.40 -9.16 -1.98
CA ASP A 75 10.02 -9.88 -3.10
C ASP A 75 10.83 -9.00 -4.06
N HIS A 76 10.85 -7.68 -3.84
CA HIS A 76 11.55 -6.69 -4.66
C HIS A 76 11.13 -6.68 -6.14
N VAL A 77 9.91 -7.12 -6.45
CA VAL A 77 9.35 -7.09 -7.81
C VAL A 77 8.36 -5.94 -7.93
N GLU A 78 8.51 -5.14 -8.99
CA GLU A 78 7.52 -4.16 -9.39
C GLU A 78 6.42 -4.82 -10.23
N ARG A 79 5.16 -4.55 -9.87
CA ARG A 79 3.98 -5.04 -10.58
C ARG A 79 3.07 -3.88 -10.93
N LYS A 80 2.54 -3.88 -12.17
CA LYS A 80 1.45 -2.97 -12.53
C LYS A 80 0.21 -3.42 -11.77
N ILE A 81 -0.36 -2.52 -10.98
CA ILE A 81 -1.52 -2.80 -10.13
C ILE A 81 -2.81 -2.16 -10.62
N SER A 82 -2.70 -1.20 -11.54
CA SER A 82 -3.82 -0.47 -12.15
C SER A 82 -3.41 0.00 -13.54
N ASP A 83 -4.36 -0.01 -14.47
CA ASP A 83 -4.19 0.52 -15.83
C ASP A 83 -5.52 1.12 -16.28
N MET A 84 -5.64 2.45 -16.25
CA MET A 84 -6.88 3.12 -16.65
C MET A 84 -7.01 3.28 -18.17
N THR A 85 -6.04 2.82 -18.97
CA THR A 85 -6.12 2.88 -20.44
C THR A 85 -6.93 1.74 -21.04
N LEU A 86 -7.15 0.67 -20.26
CA LEU A 86 -7.83 -0.53 -20.73
C LEU A 86 -9.26 -0.25 -21.21
N VAL A 87 -9.66 -1.01 -22.22
CA VAL A 87 -11.01 -1.06 -22.77
C VAL A 87 -11.60 -2.47 -22.69
N VAL A 88 -12.90 -2.61 -22.92
CA VAL A 88 -13.59 -3.90 -22.90
C VAL A 88 -12.94 -4.88 -23.88
N GLY A 89 -12.64 -6.09 -23.41
CA GLY A 89 -11.95 -7.13 -24.18
C GLY A 89 -10.42 -7.14 -24.04
N ASP A 90 -9.81 -6.08 -23.51
CA ASP A 90 -8.39 -6.12 -23.14
C ASP A 90 -8.16 -7.10 -21.98
N SER A 91 -6.91 -7.47 -21.73
CA SER A 91 -6.54 -8.33 -20.61
C SER A 91 -5.63 -7.61 -19.63
N PHE A 92 -5.84 -7.87 -18.34
CA PHE A 92 -5.04 -7.34 -17.26
C PHE A 92 -4.38 -8.47 -16.45
N ALA A 93 -3.15 -8.21 -16.05
CA ALA A 93 -2.34 -9.08 -15.22
C ALA A 93 -2.79 -8.95 -13.76
N VAL A 94 -3.30 -10.03 -13.17
CA VAL A 94 -3.66 -10.08 -11.76
C VAL A 94 -2.83 -11.11 -11.02
N TYR A 95 -2.55 -10.81 -9.76
CA TYR A 95 -1.64 -11.59 -8.92
C TYR A 95 -2.41 -12.06 -7.68
N ASN A 96 -2.16 -13.29 -7.25
CA ASN A 96 -2.62 -13.80 -5.95
C ASN A 96 -4.16 -13.77 -5.71
N LEU A 97 -4.98 -13.91 -6.77
CA LEU A 97 -6.45 -13.81 -6.65
C LEU A 97 -7.18 -15.12 -6.32
N ASN A 98 -6.59 -16.28 -6.60
CA ASN A 98 -7.26 -17.59 -6.46
C ASN A 98 -6.29 -18.69 -5.99
N THR A 99 -5.05 -18.65 -6.47
CA THR A 99 -3.94 -19.50 -6.02
C THR A 99 -2.63 -18.70 -6.14
N SER A 100 -1.54 -19.22 -5.58
CA SER A 100 -0.20 -18.69 -5.80
C SER A 100 0.11 -18.64 -7.30
N GLY A 101 0.13 -17.46 -7.92
CA GLY A 101 0.33 -17.32 -9.35
C GLY A 101 -0.08 -15.99 -9.97
N PHE A 102 0.02 -15.97 -11.29
CA PHE A 102 -0.38 -14.89 -12.20
C PHE A 102 -1.53 -15.40 -13.06
N ASP A 103 -2.60 -14.61 -13.14
CA ASP A 103 -3.68 -14.83 -14.09
C ASP A 103 -3.78 -13.63 -15.04
N SER A 104 -4.17 -13.89 -16.29
CA SER A 104 -4.54 -12.85 -17.24
C SER A 104 -6.06 -12.85 -17.34
N VAL A 105 -6.69 -11.75 -16.95
CA VAL A 105 -8.15 -11.64 -16.85
C VAL A 105 -8.65 -10.57 -17.80
N ALA A 106 -9.71 -10.88 -18.54
CA ALA A 106 -10.32 -9.94 -19.47
C ALA A 106 -11.08 -8.82 -18.76
N VAL A 107 -11.10 -7.63 -19.36
CA VAL A 107 -11.97 -6.53 -18.96
C VAL A 107 -13.41 -6.83 -19.41
N ASP A 108 -14.33 -6.94 -18.45
CA ASP A 108 -15.75 -7.21 -18.70
C ASP A 108 -16.51 -5.92 -19.05
N SER A 109 -16.18 -4.81 -18.37
CA SER A 109 -16.89 -3.55 -18.54
C SER A 109 -16.04 -2.37 -18.12
N VAL A 110 -16.30 -1.25 -18.78
CA VAL A 110 -15.78 0.05 -18.45
C VAL A 110 -16.97 0.98 -18.29
N TYR A 111 -17.09 1.61 -17.14
CA TYR A 111 -18.21 2.49 -16.82
C TYR A 111 -17.75 3.65 -15.94
N SER A 112 -18.64 4.62 -15.72
CA SER A 112 -18.35 5.76 -14.85
C SER A 112 -19.44 5.95 -13.81
N VAL A 113 -19.03 6.24 -12.58
CA VAL A 113 -19.92 6.58 -11.46
C VAL A 113 -19.50 7.95 -10.95
N ASN A 114 -20.42 8.92 -10.97
CA ASN A 114 -20.15 10.31 -10.54
C ASN A 114 -18.91 10.94 -11.19
N GLY A 115 -18.64 10.61 -12.46
CA GLY A 115 -17.49 11.12 -13.21
C GLY A 115 -16.16 10.39 -12.95
N VAL A 116 -16.14 9.36 -12.10
CA VAL A 116 -14.97 8.50 -11.87
C VAL A 116 -15.07 7.26 -12.76
N LYS A 117 -14.00 6.92 -13.48
CA LYS A 117 -13.94 5.70 -14.31
C LYS A 117 -13.70 4.44 -13.47
N TYR A 118 -14.38 3.37 -13.85
CA TYR A 118 -14.27 2.03 -13.28
C TYR A 118 -13.99 1.04 -14.41
N ILE A 119 -13.05 0.12 -14.18
CA ILE A 119 -12.73 -0.98 -15.09
C ILE A 119 -12.91 -2.28 -14.32
N ARG A 120 -13.93 -3.05 -14.69
CA ARG A 120 -14.27 -4.31 -14.02
C ARG A 120 -13.71 -5.47 -14.82
N LEU A 121 -12.98 -6.35 -14.14
CA LEU A 121 -12.40 -7.55 -14.71
C LEU A 121 -13.36 -8.73 -14.56
N ASP A 122 -13.29 -9.68 -15.47
CA ASP A 122 -14.14 -10.88 -15.46
C ASP A 122 -13.63 -11.94 -14.48
N ILE A 123 -13.46 -11.55 -13.21
CA ILE A 123 -13.03 -12.42 -12.12
C ILE A 123 -13.64 -11.95 -10.80
N ILE A 124 -14.03 -12.92 -9.98
CA ILE A 124 -14.36 -12.72 -8.57
C ILE A 124 -13.17 -13.25 -7.76
N PRO A 125 -12.43 -12.40 -7.04
CA PRO A 125 -11.37 -12.84 -6.14
C PRO A 125 -11.89 -13.86 -5.14
N TYR A 126 -11.10 -14.89 -4.81
CA TYR A 126 -11.60 -16.01 -4.00
C TYR A 126 -12.15 -15.58 -2.63
N HIS A 127 -11.56 -14.55 -2.01
CA HIS A 127 -11.98 -14.04 -0.70
C HIS A 127 -13.25 -13.19 -0.75
N LEU A 128 -13.67 -12.80 -1.96
CA LEU A 128 -14.96 -12.17 -2.22
C LEU A 128 -15.96 -13.20 -2.78
N ASN A 129 -15.55 -14.43 -3.06
CA ASN A 129 -16.46 -15.44 -3.61
C ASN A 129 -17.37 -15.99 -2.50
N GLY A 130 -18.68 -15.73 -2.63
CA GLY A 130 -19.71 -16.39 -1.83
C GLY A 130 -20.62 -15.44 -1.04
N GLY A 131 -21.92 -15.73 -1.11
CA GLY A 131 -22.95 -15.05 -0.33
C GLY A 131 -23.03 -13.55 -0.63
N ASN A 132 -23.20 -12.74 0.41
CA ASN A 132 -23.38 -11.29 0.27
C ASN A 132 -22.08 -10.51 0.03
N ARG A 133 -20.93 -11.21 -0.08
CA ARG A 133 -19.61 -10.58 -0.31
C ARG A 133 -19.21 -10.57 -1.79
N GLU A 134 -20.00 -11.21 -2.65
CA GLU A 134 -19.68 -11.41 -4.06
C GLU A 134 -19.49 -10.08 -4.81
N GLU A 135 -18.26 -9.84 -5.26
CA GLU A 135 -17.89 -8.64 -5.99
C GLU A 135 -16.74 -8.95 -6.95
N LYS A 136 -16.86 -8.47 -8.18
CA LYS A 136 -15.80 -8.62 -9.19
C LYS A 136 -14.64 -7.69 -8.90
N TYR A 137 -13.44 -8.13 -9.27
CA TYR A 137 -12.26 -7.29 -9.24
C TYR A 137 -12.52 -6.03 -10.09
N THR A 138 -12.34 -4.86 -9.49
CA THR A 138 -12.56 -3.57 -10.16
C THR A 138 -11.41 -2.62 -9.88
N LEU A 139 -10.89 -2.00 -10.94
CA LEU A 139 -9.96 -0.89 -10.85
C LEU A 139 -10.73 0.43 -10.84
N VAL A 140 -10.41 1.31 -9.88
CA VAL A 140 -11.09 2.59 -9.68
C VAL A 140 -10.12 3.72 -9.95
N GLU A 141 -10.47 4.61 -10.89
CA GLU A 141 -9.64 5.72 -11.32
C GLU A 141 -9.23 6.62 -10.14
N GLY A 142 -7.92 6.85 -10.04
CA GLY A 142 -7.36 7.71 -8.99
C GLY A 142 -7.48 7.15 -7.57
N ILE A 143 -7.94 5.91 -7.38
CA ILE A 143 -8.08 5.24 -6.07
C ILE A 143 -7.27 3.95 -6.02
N GLY A 144 -7.31 3.12 -7.06
CA GLY A 144 -6.70 1.79 -7.11
C GLY A 144 -7.72 0.65 -7.18
N PRO A 145 -7.29 -0.60 -7.01
CA PRO A 145 -8.16 -1.78 -7.05
C PRO A 145 -9.07 -1.88 -5.81
N ASN A 146 -10.29 -2.42 -5.98
CA ASN A 146 -11.23 -2.68 -4.89
C ASN A 146 -10.76 -3.75 -3.91
N ILE A 147 -9.76 -4.55 -4.28
CA ILE A 147 -9.09 -5.51 -3.40
C ILE A 147 -7.85 -4.94 -2.69
N GLY A 148 -7.69 -3.61 -2.65
CA GLY A 148 -6.58 -2.95 -2.00
C GLY A 148 -5.24 -3.07 -2.75
N ILE A 149 -4.32 -2.16 -2.47
CA ILE A 149 -3.04 -2.02 -3.19
C ILE A 149 -2.07 -3.18 -2.90
N GLN A 150 -2.20 -3.80 -1.72
CA GLN A 150 -1.28 -4.83 -1.24
C GLN A 150 -1.38 -6.17 -2.00
N TYR A 151 -2.39 -6.38 -2.85
CA TYR A 151 -2.50 -7.63 -3.62
C TYR A 151 -1.29 -7.89 -4.56
N GLY A 152 -0.53 -6.83 -4.89
CA GLY A 152 0.71 -6.94 -5.66
C GLY A 152 1.91 -7.45 -4.86
N ASP A 153 1.76 -7.66 -3.55
CA ASP A 153 2.79 -8.24 -2.69
C ASP A 153 2.67 -9.77 -2.65
N LEU A 154 3.68 -10.47 -3.18
CA LEU A 154 3.75 -11.93 -3.09
C LEU A 154 4.66 -12.41 -1.95
N GLY A 155 5.32 -11.50 -1.23
CA GLY A 155 6.20 -11.84 -0.11
C GLY A 155 5.46 -12.13 1.19
N TRP A 156 4.25 -11.61 1.35
CA TRP A 156 3.40 -11.81 2.52
C TRP A 156 2.21 -12.70 2.17
N ALA A 157 2.04 -13.78 2.93
CA ALA A 157 0.97 -14.76 2.71
C ALA A 157 -0.40 -14.09 2.79
N ILE A 158 -1.10 -14.12 1.65
CA ILE A 158 -2.50 -13.78 1.40
C ILE A 158 -3.22 -13.04 2.55
N LEU A 159 -2.86 -11.77 2.71
CA LEU A 159 -3.73 -10.81 3.37
C LEU A 159 -4.82 -10.55 2.35
N ASN A 160 -6.01 -11.11 2.51
CA ASN A 160 -7.14 -10.91 1.59
C ASN A 160 -7.64 -9.48 1.69
N PRO A 161 -7.08 -8.52 0.95
CA PRO A 161 -7.31 -7.14 1.27
C PRO A 161 -8.60 -6.74 0.56
N TYR A 162 -9.41 -5.96 1.24
CA TYR A 162 -10.59 -5.39 0.65
C TYR A 162 -10.58 -3.90 0.94
N LEU A 163 -10.56 -3.08 -0.12
CA LEU A 163 -10.57 -1.63 0.01
C LEU A 163 -11.93 -1.20 0.54
N LEU A 164 -11.94 -0.63 1.74
CA LEU A 164 -13.13 -0.07 2.37
C LEU A 164 -13.38 1.34 1.86
N CYS A 165 -12.35 2.18 1.91
CA CYS A 165 -12.44 3.59 1.54
C CYS A 165 -11.05 4.17 1.32
N ALA A 166 -11.01 5.35 0.69
CA ALA A 166 -9.78 6.11 0.52
C ALA A 166 -9.98 7.57 0.90
N HIS A 167 -8.93 8.15 1.47
CA HIS A 167 -8.87 9.54 1.87
C HIS A 167 -7.72 10.26 1.15
N LYS A 168 -7.97 11.51 0.79
CA LYS A 168 -6.96 12.43 0.28
C LYS A 168 -7.10 13.73 1.03
N ASP A 169 -5.99 14.22 1.56
CA ASP A 169 -5.94 15.53 2.24
C ASP A 169 -7.03 15.67 3.32
N GLY A 170 -7.19 14.62 4.14
CA GLY A 170 -8.20 14.55 5.21
C GLY A 170 -9.65 14.34 4.75
N GLN A 171 -9.94 14.30 3.45
CA GLN A 171 -11.29 14.08 2.93
C GLN A 171 -11.47 12.67 2.39
N GLN A 172 -12.57 12.02 2.77
CA GLN A 172 -12.96 10.75 2.17
C GLN A 172 -13.39 10.98 0.72
N VAL A 173 -12.66 10.39 -0.23
CA VAL A 173 -12.91 10.53 -1.66
C VAL A 173 -13.50 9.26 -2.29
N TYR A 174 -13.51 8.16 -1.55
CA TYR A 174 -14.04 6.88 -2.01
C TYR A 174 -14.63 6.09 -0.85
N GLN A 175 -15.75 5.41 -1.10
CA GLN A 175 -16.35 4.42 -0.24
C GLN A 175 -16.71 3.23 -1.12
N ASN A 176 -16.31 2.03 -0.72
CA ASN A 176 -16.76 0.83 -1.41
C ASN A 176 -18.25 0.56 -1.10
N SER A 177 -18.99 0.09 -2.11
CA SER A 177 -20.44 -0.06 -2.10
C SER A 177 -20.96 -1.40 -1.56
N ASN A 178 -20.10 -2.36 -1.26
CA ASN A 178 -20.54 -3.66 -0.74
C ASN A 178 -21.18 -3.50 0.66
N ALA A 179 -22.46 -3.85 0.76
CA ALA A 179 -23.28 -3.64 1.95
C ALA A 179 -22.75 -4.37 3.20
N VAL A 180 -21.97 -5.45 3.03
CA VAL A 180 -21.35 -6.16 4.16
C VAL A 180 -20.36 -5.26 4.93
N TYR A 181 -19.78 -4.26 4.24
CA TYR A 181 -18.68 -3.45 4.74
C TYR A 181 -19.04 -1.94 4.87
N GLU A 182 -20.31 -1.56 4.72
CA GLU A 182 -20.78 -0.17 4.62
C GLU A 182 -20.32 0.71 5.80
N SER A 183 -20.23 0.16 7.01
CA SER A 183 -19.82 0.88 8.23
C SER A 183 -18.34 0.74 8.60
N TYR A 184 -17.59 -0.11 7.89
CA TYR A 184 -16.25 -0.51 8.29
C TYR A 184 -15.21 0.59 8.05
N CYS A 185 -15.44 1.49 7.08
CA CYS A 185 -14.53 2.62 6.85
C CYS A 185 -14.43 3.54 8.08
N SER A 186 -15.57 3.90 8.67
CA SER A 186 -15.65 4.77 9.86
C SER A 186 -15.18 4.12 11.16
N ALA A 187 -15.01 2.80 11.17
CA ALA A 187 -14.50 2.08 12.33
C ALA A 187 -13.02 2.38 12.60
N LEU A 188 -12.29 2.93 11.63
CA LEU A 188 -10.96 3.50 11.82
C LEU A 188 -11.05 5.03 11.71
N SER A 189 -10.97 5.74 12.82
CA SER A 189 -10.56 7.14 12.80
C SER A 189 -9.08 7.16 12.44
N VAL A 190 -8.75 7.32 11.15
CA VAL A 190 -7.39 7.67 10.73
C VAL A 190 -7.04 8.94 11.49
N ILE A 191 -5.88 8.93 12.15
CA ILE A 191 -5.34 10.12 12.80
C ILE A 191 -5.21 11.17 11.69
N ASN A 192 -6.01 12.24 11.77
CA ASN A 192 -6.00 13.34 10.79
C ASN A 192 -4.68 14.12 10.80
N ASP A 193 -3.77 13.80 11.73
CA ASP A 193 -2.45 14.42 11.87
C ASP A 193 -1.34 13.40 11.58
N ILE A 194 -1.16 13.03 10.31
CA ILE A 194 0.10 12.38 9.89
C ILE A 194 1.25 13.41 9.81
N ASP A 195 0.94 14.71 9.93
CA ASP A 195 1.94 15.74 10.24
C ASP A 195 2.46 15.65 11.69
N ASP A 196 1.72 15.00 12.62
CA ASP A 196 2.14 14.71 13.99
C ASP A 196 2.45 13.22 14.23
N VAL A 197 2.74 12.45 13.17
CA VAL A 197 3.79 11.45 13.37
C VAL A 197 5.02 12.30 13.64
N GLU A 198 5.36 12.47 14.92
CA GLU A 198 6.67 12.95 15.36
C GLU A 198 7.62 12.50 14.27
N GLN A 199 8.20 13.44 13.53
CA GLN A 199 9.31 13.12 12.65
C GLN A 199 10.16 12.19 13.51
N ILE A 200 10.20 10.91 13.14
CA ILE A 200 11.18 9.99 13.69
C ILE A 200 12.46 10.52 13.05
N THR A 201 12.90 11.66 13.58
CA THR A 201 14.24 12.20 13.52
C THR A 201 15.02 10.99 13.95
N SER A 202 15.66 10.39 12.95
CA SER A 202 16.38 9.12 13.02
C SER A 202 16.62 8.69 14.47
N THR A 203 15.93 7.65 14.92
CA THR A 203 16.16 6.99 16.23
C THR A 203 17.62 6.55 16.42
N VAL A 204 18.44 6.69 15.37
CA VAL A 204 19.88 6.56 15.37
C VAL A 204 20.52 7.85 14.85
N LYS A 205 21.17 8.63 15.73
CA LYS A 205 22.08 9.68 15.32
C LYS A 205 23.44 9.07 15.02
N SER A 206 24.06 9.48 13.92
CA SER A 206 25.41 9.03 13.57
C SER A 206 26.37 10.22 13.53
N TYR A 207 27.47 10.15 14.27
CA TYR A 207 28.49 11.19 14.25
C TYR A 207 29.87 10.69 14.70
N PRO A 208 30.95 11.28 14.18
CA PRO A 208 30.94 12.16 13.02
C PRO A 208 30.57 11.38 11.75
N ASN A 209 29.90 12.05 10.80
CA ASN A 209 29.68 11.53 9.45
C ASN A 209 29.93 12.67 8.45
N PRO A 210 31.05 12.66 7.70
CA PRO A 210 32.01 11.56 7.53
C PRO A 210 32.91 11.29 8.75
N PHE A 211 33.50 10.09 8.83
CA PHE A 211 34.49 9.69 9.85
C PHE A 211 35.73 9.03 9.21
N SER A 212 36.84 8.99 9.95
CA SER A 212 38.10 8.36 9.51
C SER A 212 38.51 7.15 10.35
N GLU A 213 38.20 7.15 11.65
CA GLU A 213 38.64 6.11 12.59
C GLU A 213 37.46 5.43 13.30
N SER A 214 36.51 6.23 13.80
CA SER A 214 35.34 5.73 14.52
C SER A 214 34.09 6.55 14.21
N ILE A 215 32.94 5.88 14.26
CA ILE A 215 31.61 6.49 14.18
C ILE A 215 30.82 6.07 15.43
N THR A 216 30.07 7.01 15.99
CA THR A 216 29.13 6.76 17.09
C THR A 216 27.73 6.67 16.52
N LEU A 217 27.01 5.60 16.91
CA LEU A 217 25.59 5.46 16.69
C LEU A 217 24.89 5.65 18.04
N GLU A 218 24.18 6.76 18.21
CA GLU A 218 23.41 7.07 19.42
C GLU A 218 21.93 6.78 19.15
N TYR A 219 21.28 6.03 20.03
CA TYR A 219 19.86 5.71 19.93
C TYR A 219 19.12 5.98 21.25
N GLU A 220 17.82 6.22 21.15
CA GLU A 220 16.99 6.54 22.33
C GLU A 220 16.82 5.32 23.25
N GLU A 221 17.03 5.54 24.55
CA GLU A 221 16.88 4.54 25.59
C GLU A 221 15.44 4.01 25.64
N GLY A 222 15.27 2.69 25.67
CA GLY A 222 13.95 2.03 25.70
C GLY A 222 13.35 1.70 24.32
N LYS A 223 13.95 2.15 23.21
CA LYS A 223 13.59 1.70 21.86
C LYS A 223 14.57 0.61 21.41
N TYR A 224 14.07 -0.61 21.18
CA TYR A 224 14.89 -1.68 20.64
C TYR A 224 15.21 -1.37 19.16
N LEU A 225 16.50 -1.32 18.84
CA LEU A 225 16.94 -1.40 17.46
C LEU A 225 16.76 -2.85 17.01
N GLU A 226 15.68 -3.15 16.30
CA GLU A 226 15.56 -4.39 15.51
C GLU A 226 16.48 -4.38 14.26
N ALA A 227 17.63 -3.70 14.36
CA ALA A 227 18.62 -3.67 13.29
C ALA A 227 19.35 -5.02 13.26
N THR A 228 18.99 -5.85 12.29
CA THR A 228 19.66 -7.13 12.01
C THR A 228 20.99 -6.93 11.28
N THR A 229 21.25 -5.76 10.69
CA THR A 229 22.50 -5.47 9.95
C THR A 229 22.84 -3.98 9.98
N ILE A 230 24.11 -3.67 10.19
CA ILE A 230 24.71 -2.33 10.00
C ILE A 230 25.63 -2.42 8.78
N THR A 231 25.53 -1.47 7.84
CA THR A 231 26.38 -1.42 6.64
C THR A 231 26.94 -0.02 6.49
N ILE A 232 28.24 0.08 6.21
CA ILE A 232 28.94 1.36 6.07
C ILE A 232 29.46 1.46 4.64
N TYR A 233 29.26 2.63 4.02
CA TYR A 233 29.76 2.95 2.70
C TYR A 233 30.78 4.09 2.77
N ASN A 234 31.84 4.01 1.99
CA ASN A 234 32.75 5.14 1.81
C ASN A 234 32.14 6.22 0.90
N VAL A 235 32.81 7.36 0.77
CA VAL A 235 32.36 8.50 -0.06
C VAL A 235 32.22 8.18 -1.56
N LYS A 236 32.67 7.01 -2.02
CA LYS A 236 32.51 6.51 -3.39
C LYS A 236 31.36 5.50 -3.51
N GLY A 237 30.57 5.29 -2.45
CA GLY A 237 29.49 4.31 -2.40
C GLY A 237 29.96 2.86 -2.28
N GLN A 238 31.22 2.60 -1.92
CA GLN A 238 31.74 1.24 -1.76
C GLN A 238 31.54 0.78 -0.31
N ARG A 239 31.05 -0.45 -0.12
CA ARG A 239 30.89 -1.06 1.20
C ARG A 239 32.25 -1.25 1.87
N VAL A 240 32.37 -0.76 3.11
CA VAL A 240 33.55 -0.92 3.97
C VAL A 240 33.28 -1.78 5.20
N MET A 241 32.00 -1.94 5.58
CA MET A 241 31.50 -2.84 6.64
C MET A 241 30.14 -3.36 6.24
#